data_AF-A0A9D1ZVC7-F1
#
_entry.id   AF-A0A9D1ZVC7-F1
#
_cell.length_a   1.000
_cell.length_b   1.000
_cell.length_c   1.000
_cell.angle_alpha   90.00
_cell.angle_beta   90.00
_cell.angle_gamma   90.00
#
_symmetry.space_group_name_H-M   'P 1'
#
loop_
_entity.id
_entity.type
_entity.pdbx_description
1 polymer ?
#
loop_
_entity_poly.entity_id
_entity_poly.type
_entity_poly.pdbx_seq_one_letter_code
_entity_poly.pdbx_strand_id
1 'polypeptide(L)'
;MNAAVLLVFGLLMTFVLETIVFIPLFLKKDGYFIGAFYCVNAATNLSLNVLLAGAVWLMEEVGVYIFSDGPAAYLLGCCTVLLEIAIVFIEYAVLKKFHPYKNLLVYVAGANALSAVAGSLFMAFFIASF
;
A
#
# COMPACT_ATOMS: atom_id res chain seq x y z
N MET A 1 13.10 -7.36 -13.07
CA MET A 1 13.68 -6.73 -11.86
C MET A 1 13.32 -7.66 -10.72
N ASN A 2 14.29 -8.26 -10.03
CA ASN A 2 14.06 -9.40 -9.14
C ASN A 2 12.96 -9.08 -8.10
N ALA A 3 11.96 -9.94 -7.92
CA ALA A 3 10.83 -9.74 -6.99
C ALA A 3 11.25 -9.35 -5.56
N ALA A 4 12.44 -9.77 -5.14
CA ALA A 4 13.05 -9.36 -3.88
C ALA A 4 13.35 -7.85 -3.80
N VAL A 5 13.76 -7.22 -4.90
CA VAL A 5 13.96 -5.77 -5.00
C VAL A 5 12.61 -5.06 -4.86
N LEU A 6 11.58 -5.55 -5.54
CA LEU A 6 10.22 -5.00 -5.44
C LEU A 6 9.70 -5.05 -3.99
N LEU A 7 9.93 -6.18 -3.30
CA LEU A 7 9.53 -6.36 -1.91
C LEU A 7 10.30 -5.43 -0.96
N VAL A 8 11.63 -5.40 -1.04
CA VAL A 8 12.47 -4.59 -0.14
C VAL A 8 12.18 -3.10 -0.32
N PHE A 9 12.11 -2.61 -1.55
CA PHE A 9 11.81 -1.21 -1.82
C PHE A 9 10.35 -0.86 -1.54
N GLY A 10 9.41 -1.75 -1.86
CA GLY A 10 8.00 -1.58 -1.52
C GLY A 10 7.79 -1.42 -0.01
N LEU A 11 8.44 -2.24 0.80
CA LEU A 11 8.39 -2.16 2.26
C LEU A 11 9.03 -0.90 2.83
N LEU A 12 10.21 -0.52 2.33
CA LEU A 12 10.90 0.71 2.73
C LEU A 12 10.02 1.94 2.43
N MET A 13 9.37 1.96 1.27
CA MET A 13 8.50 3.03 0.86
C MET A 13 7.23 3.10 1.68
N THR A 14 6.59 1.97 1.94
CA THR A 14 5.46 1.90 2.87
C THR A 14 5.83 2.49 4.22
N PHE A 15 6.98 2.13 4.78
CA PHE A 15 7.39 2.63 6.10
C PHE A 15 7.60 4.14 6.13
N VAL A 16 8.27 4.70 5.11
CA VAL A 16 8.51 6.14 4.98
C VAL A 16 7.20 6.90 4.77
N LEU A 17 6.33 6.39 3.90
CA LEU A 17 5.07 7.04 3.55
C LEU A 17 4.05 7.00 4.67
N GLU A 18 3.95 5.87 5.37
CA GLU A 18 3.16 5.79 6.59
C GLU A 18 3.68 6.78 7.63
N THR A 19 4.99 6.93 7.78
CA THR A 19 5.51 7.92 8.73
C THR A 19 5.08 9.35 8.36
N ILE A 20 5.10 9.71 7.07
CA ILE A 20 4.75 11.06 6.58
C ILE A 20 3.24 11.32 6.62
N VAL A 21 2.43 10.38 6.13
CA VAL A 21 0.96 10.48 6.06
C VAL A 21 0.34 10.59 7.46
N PHE A 22 1.02 10.07 8.48
CA PHE A 22 0.57 10.11 9.86
C PHE A 22 1.02 11.35 10.64
N ILE A 23 1.95 12.16 10.12
CA ILE A 23 2.37 13.43 10.77
C ILE A 23 1.17 14.31 11.15
N PRO A 24 0.16 14.52 10.28
CA PRO A 24 -1.03 15.30 10.62
C PRO A 24 -1.93 14.62 11.65
N LEU A 25 -1.92 13.28 11.71
CA LEU A 25 -2.66 12.49 12.70
C LEU A 25 -2.00 12.59 14.08
N PHE A 26 -0.66 12.60 14.16
CA PHE A 26 0.10 12.82 15.40
C PHE A 26 -0.15 14.19 16.05
N LEU A 27 -0.67 15.17 15.31
CA LEU A 27 -1.09 16.47 15.85
C LEU A 27 -2.43 16.42 16.61
N LYS A 28 -3.17 15.30 16.54
CA LYS A 28 -4.40 15.10 17.33
C LYS A 28 -4.08 14.47 18.69
N LYS A 29 -4.86 14.84 19.72
CA LYS A 29 -4.67 14.36 21.11
C LYS A 29 -5.11 12.90 21.36
N ASP A 30 -5.64 12.21 20.35
CA ASP A 30 -6.19 10.85 20.49
C ASP A 30 -5.14 9.77 20.18
N GLY A 31 -4.13 9.68 21.04
CA GLY A 31 -2.95 8.81 20.86
C GLY A 31 -3.28 7.33 20.64
N TYR A 32 -4.34 6.83 21.28
CA TYR A 32 -4.77 5.43 21.14
C TYR A 32 -5.34 5.13 19.74
N PHE A 33 -6.12 6.05 19.18
CA PHE A 33 -6.64 5.93 17.82
C PHE A 33 -5.53 6.02 16.78
N ILE A 34 -4.57 6.92 16.97
CA ILE A 34 -3.42 7.07 16.07
C ILE A 34 -2.57 5.80 16.07
N GLY A 35 -2.31 5.21 17.23
CA GLY A 35 -1.60 3.94 17.34
C GLY A 35 -2.35 2.78 16.68
N ALA A 36 -3.66 2.65 16.90
CA ALA A 36 -4.47 1.62 16.26
C ALA A 36 -4.51 1.78 14.74
N PHE A 37 -4.67 3.01 14.24
CA PHE A 37 -4.64 3.32 12.81
C PHE A 37 -3.28 2.95 12.23
N TYR A 38 -2.17 3.32 12.89
CA TYR A 38 -0.82 3.03 12.42
C TYR A 38 -0.56 1.52 12.32
N CYS A 39 -0.89 0.77 13.36
CA CYS A 39 -0.73 -0.68 13.36
C CYS A 39 -1.56 -1.37 12.27
N VAL A 40 -2.81 -0.93 12.08
CA VAL A 40 -3.71 -1.51 11.08
C VAL A 40 -3.20 -1.22 9.67
N ASN A 41 -2.82 0.02 9.38
CA ASN A 41 -2.30 0.45 8.08
C ASN A 41 -0.96 -0.21 7.74
N ALA A 42 -0.05 -0.31 8.73
CA ALA A 42 1.24 -0.98 8.55
C ALA A 42 1.07 -2.47 8.23
N ALA A 43 0.16 -3.15 8.94
CA ALA A 43 -0.10 -4.57 8.72
C ALA A 43 -0.71 -4.85 7.34
N THR A 44 -1.64 -4.01 6.89
CA THR A 44 -2.28 -4.15 5.57
C THR A 44 -1.34 -3.82 4.43
N ASN A 45 -0.54 -2.75 4.53
CA ASN A 45 0.43 -2.42 3.48
C ASN A 45 1.58 -3.43 3.42
N LEU A 46 2.05 -3.97 4.55
CA LEU A 46 2.98 -5.11 4.57
C LEU A 46 2.38 -6.30 3.82
N SER A 47 1.12 -6.63 4.11
CA SER A 47 0.43 -7.76 3.47
C SER A 47 0.26 -7.54 1.96
N LEU A 48 -0.07 -6.32 1.54
CA LEU A 48 -0.21 -5.95 0.13
C LEU A 48 1.12 -6.07 -0.63
N ASN A 49 2.21 -5.56 -0.06
CA ASN A 49 3.55 -5.68 -0.66
C ASN A 49 3.98 -7.14 -0.81
N VAL A 50 3.73 -7.98 0.20
CA VAL A 50 4.05 -9.42 0.13
C VAL A 50 3.22 -10.12 -0.95
N LEU A 51 1.92 -9.83 -1.05
CA LEU A 51 1.05 -10.40 -2.08
C LEU A 51 1.48 -9.98 -3.49
N LEU A 52 1.78 -8.69 -3.68
CA LEU A 52 2.24 -8.17 -4.97
C LEU A 52 3.59 -8.76 -5.36
N ALA A 53 4.56 -8.78 -4.45
CA ALA A 53 5.86 -9.38 -4.71
C ALA A 53 5.76 -10.87 -5.04
N GLY A 54 4.90 -11.61 -4.33
CA GLY A 54 4.61 -13.02 -4.62
C GLY A 54 3.96 -13.22 -5.98
N ALA A 55 3.02 -12.35 -6.37
CA ALA A 55 2.40 -12.39 -7.69
C ALA A 55 3.40 -12.11 -8.80
N VAL A 56 4.28 -11.11 -8.62
CA VAL A 56 5.37 -10.82 -9.58
C VAL A 56 6.32 -12.00 -9.69
N TRP A 57 6.72 -12.59 -8.57
CA TRP A 57 7.60 -13.77 -8.57
C TRP A 57 6.98 -14.95 -9.33
N LEU A 58 5.70 -15.27 -9.07
CA LEU A 58 5.00 -16.34 -9.78
C LEU A 58 4.89 -16.05 -11.30
N MET A 59 4.68 -14.80 -11.68
CA MET A 59 4.65 -14.40 -13.09
C MET A 59 6.03 -14.57 -13.76
N GLU A 60 7.11 -14.21 -13.07
CA GLU A 60 8.48 -14.44 -13.56
C GLU A 60 8.78 -15.95 -13.73
N GLU A 61 8.33 -16.81 -12.80
CA GLU A 61 8.50 -18.28 -12.88
C GLU A 61 7.76 -18.91 -14.07
N VAL A 62 6.63 -18.34 -14.51
CA VAL A 62 5.90 -18.80 -15.72
C VAL A 62 6.35 -18.10 -17.01
N GLY A 63 7.42 -17.31 -16.96
CA GLY A 63 8.00 -16.63 -18.12
C GLY A 63 7.28 -15.34 -18.55
N VAL A 64 6.39 -14.79 -17.71
CA VAL A 64 5.70 -13.52 -17.96
C VAL A 64 6.48 -12.38 -17.30
N TYR A 65 7.20 -11.62 -18.12
CA TYR A 65 7.96 -10.46 -17.68
C TYR A 65 7.10 -9.20 -17.76
N ILE A 66 6.56 -8.81 -16.60
CA ILE A 66 5.58 -7.72 -16.43
C ILE A 66 6.08 -6.38 -16.99
N PHE A 67 7.38 -6.12 -16.94
CA PHE A 67 7.97 -4.88 -17.45
C PHE A 67 8.10 -4.82 -18.99
N SER A 68 7.96 -5.96 -19.68
CA SER A 68 7.97 -6.04 -21.14
C SER A 68 6.61 -6.36 -21.75
N ASP A 69 5.66 -6.83 -20.96
CA ASP A 69 4.33 -7.23 -21.40
C ASP A 69 3.28 -6.23 -20.89
N GLY A 70 2.98 -5.22 -21.72
CA GLY A 70 2.03 -4.14 -21.40
C GLY A 70 0.64 -4.63 -20.93
N PRO A 71 0.03 -5.63 -21.60
CA PRO A 71 -1.18 -6.30 -21.11
C PRO A 71 -1.06 -6.89 -19.70
N ALA A 72 0.04 -7.56 -19.38
CA ALA A 72 0.26 -8.14 -18.06
C ALA A 72 0.46 -7.04 -16.98
N ALA A 73 1.19 -5.98 -17.30
CA ALA A 73 1.35 -4.82 -16.42
C ALA A 73 0.02 -4.11 -16.13
N TYR A 74 -0.83 -3.95 -17.15
CA TYR A 74 -2.15 -3.35 -17.00
C TYR A 74 -3.06 -4.20 -16.10
N LEU A 75 -3.10 -5.52 -16.32
CA LEU A 75 -3.89 -6.43 -15.50
C LEU A 75 -3.41 -6.43 -14.04
N LEU A 76 -2.09 -6.45 -13.80
CA LEU A 76 -1.52 -6.33 -12.47
C LEU A 76 -1.98 -5.03 -11.81
N GLY A 77 -1.85 -3.89 -12.50
CA GLY A 77 -2.30 -2.59 -12.00
C GLY A 77 -3.77 -2.56 -11.61
N CYS A 78 -4.66 -3.13 -12.44
CA CYS A 78 -6.08 -3.24 -12.11
C CYS A 78 -6.33 -4.11 -10.86
N CYS A 79 -5.65 -5.23 -10.73
CA CYS A 79 -5.73 -6.09 -9.54
C CYS A 79 -5.23 -5.38 -8.29
N THR A 80 -4.16 -4.59 -8.39
CA THR A 80 -3.63 -3.81 -7.28
C THR A 80 -4.66 -2.79 -6.78
N VAL A 81 -5.32 -2.07 -7.69
CA VAL A 81 -6.37 -1.10 -7.33
C VAL A 81 -7.55 -1.77 -6.63
N LEU A 82 -8.01 -2.92 -7.13
CA LEU A 82 -9.09 -3.67 -6.49
C LEU A 82 -8.69 -4.15 -5.08
N LEU A 83 -7.44 -4.58 -4.91
CA LEU A 83 -6.91 -5.03 -3.64
C LEU A 83 -6.79 -3.87 -2.63
N GLU A 84 -6.33 -2.69 -3.06
CA GLU A 84 -6.30 -1.49 -2.22
C GLU A 84 -7.70 -1.08 -1.77
N ILE A 85 -8.70 -1.12 -2.65
CA ILE A 85 -10.10 -0.85 -2.27
C ILE A 85 -10.56 -1.84 -1.20
N ALA A 86 -10.28 -3.14 -1.37
CA ALA A 86 -10.63 -4.15 -0.38
C ALA A 86 -9.94 -3.90 0.98
N ILE A 87 -8.66 -3.50 0.95
CA ILE A 87 -7.91 -3.14 2.15
C ILE A 87 -8.52 -1.94 2.86
N VAL A 88 -8.89 -0.87 2.16
CA VAL A 88 -9.58 0.29 2.74
C VAL A 88 -10.83 -0.15 3.53
N PHE A 89 -11.61 -1.10 2.99
CA PHE A 89 -12.78 -1.63 3.69
C PHE A 89 -12.42 -2.47 4.92
N ILE A 90 -11.36 -3.28 4.84
CA ILE A 90 -10.86 -4.08 5.97
C ILE A 90 -10.38 -3.15 7.09
N GLU A 91 -9.54 -2.16 6.77
CA GLU A 91 -9.04 -1.19 7.73
C GLU A 91 -10.17 -0.41 8.40
N TYR A 92 -11.13 0.07 7.60
CA TYR A 92 -12.32 0.74 8.13
C TYR A 92 -13.12 -0.18 9.06
N ALA A 93 -13.35 -1.45 8.69
CA ALA A 93 -14.10 -2.40 9.49
C ALA A 93 -13.41 -2.71 10.83
N VAL A 94 -12.07 -2.82 10.83
CA VAL A 94 -11.27 -3.02 12.03
C VAL A 94 -11.29 -1.76 12.90
N LEU A 95 -10.98 -0.58 12.34
CA LEU A 95 -10.88 0.67 13.08
C LEU A 95 -12.24 1.14 13.63
N LYS A 96 -13.34 0.84 12.94
CA LYS A 96 -14.70 1.15 13.41
C LYS A 96 -15.04 0.45 14.72
N LYS A 97 -14.43 -0.72 15.00
CA LYS A 97 -14.61 -1.42 16.29
C LYS A 97 -13.90 -0.72 17.45
N PHE A 98 -12.83 0.02 17.17
CA PHE A 98 -12.05 0.73 18.19
C PHE A 98 -12.59 2.13 18.47
N HIS A 99 -13.00 2.89 17.43
CA HIS A 99 -13.62 4.20 17.63
C HIS A 99 -14.46 4.65 16.41
N PRO A 100 -15.77 4.93 16.57
CA PRO A 100 -16.64 5.35 15.47
C PRO A 100 -16.51 6.86 15.20
N TYR A 101 -15.42 7.30 14.54
CA TYR A 101 -15.38 8.66 14.00
C TYR A 101 -16.30 8.79 12.79
N LYS A 102 -17.07 9.88 12.74
CA LYS A 102 -17.98 10.19 11.61
C LYS A 102 -17.28 10.18 10.23
N ASN A 103 -16.00 10.56 10.21
CA ASN A 103 -15.19 10.67 8.99
C ASN A 103 -14.10 9.59 8.87
N LEU A 104 -14.20 8.48 9.62
CA LEU A 104 -13.16 7.44 9.65
C LEU A 104 -12.83 6.89 8.26
N LEU A 105 -13.85 6.62 7.43
CA LEU A 105 -13.66 6.11 6.07
C LEU A 105 -12.84 7.08 5.21
N VAL A 106 -13.03 8.39 5.38
CA VAL A 106 -12.28 9.41 4.62
C VAL A 106 -10.81 9.43 5.05
N TYR A 107 -10.54 9.25 6.35
CA TYR A 107 -9.15 9.14 6.83
C TYR A 107 -8.45 7.89 6.28
N VAL A 108 -9.13 6.74 6.34
CA VAL A 108 -8.62 5.47 5.82
C VAL A 108 -8.39 5.55 4.30
N ALA A 109 -9.38 6.02 3.55
CA ALA A 109 -9.25 6.17 2.10
C ALA A 109 -8.17 7.19 1.72
N GLY A 110 -8.06 8.30 2.45
CA GLY A 110 -7.04 9.33 2.21
C GLY A 110 -5.63 8.82 2.49
N ALA A 111 -5.43 8.06 3.58
CA ALA A 111 -4.12 7.49 3.91
C ALA A 111 -3.66 6.46 2.88
N ASN A 112 -4.57 5.59 2.42
CA ASN A 112 -4.29 4.61 1.38
C ASN A 112 -4.04 5.27 0.01
N ALA A 113 -4.82 6.28 -0.37
CA ALA A 113 -4.61 7.02 -1.61
C ALA A 113 -3.25 7.75 -1.65
N LEU A 114 -2.84 8.37 -0.54
CA LEU A 114 -1.51 9.00 -0.43
C LEU A 114 -0.38 7.98 -0.53
N SER A 115 -0.56 6.80 0.11
CA SER A 115 0.40 5.70 0.05
C SER A 115 0.54 5.15 -1.37
N ALA A 116 -0.57 4.99 -2.08
CA ALA A 116 -0.60 4.55 -3.48
C ALA A 116 0.05 5.54 -4.45
N VAL A 117 -0.28 6.84 -4.33
CA VAL A 117 0.33 7.91 -5.14
C VAL A 117 1.84 7.96 -4.95
N ALA A 118 2.31 7.82 -3.71
CA ALA A 118 3.73 7.89 -3.47
C ALA A 118 4.48 6.57 -3.80
N GLY A 119 3.83 5.41 -3.65
CA GLY A 119 4.35 4.14 -4.16
C GLY A 119 4.51 4.16 -5.68
N SER A 120 3.52 4.69 -6.40
CA SER A 120 3.55 4.81 -7.87
C SER A 120 4.58 5.83 -8.38
N LEU A 121 4.70 7.01 -7.74
CA LEU A 121 5.74 7.99 -8.08
C LEU A 121 7.16 7.43 -7.90
N PHE A 122 7.39 6.66 -6.83
CA PHE A 122 8.69 6.06 -6.59
C PHE A 122 9.01 4.94 -7.58
N MET A 123 8.05 4.06 -7.90
CA MET A 123 8.24 3.06 -8.95
C MET A 123 8.52 3.71 -10.31
N ALA A 124 7.84 4.81 -10.65
CA ALA A 124 8.12 5.56 -11.86
C ALA A 124 9.55 6.15 -11.86
N PHE A 125 9.99 6.72 -10.74
CA PHE A 125 11.37 7.22 -10.58
C PHE A 125 12.41 6.10 -10.69
N PHE A 126 12.16 4.95 -10.06
CA PHE A 126 13.08 3.82 -10.07
C PHE A 126 13.18 3.19 -11.45
N ILE A 127 12.05 2.95 -12.13
CA ILE A 127 12.02 2.45 -13.51
C ILE A 127 12.74 3.43 -14.46
N ALA A 128 12.57 4.74 -14.28
CA ALA A 128 13.26 5.74 -15.12
C ALA A 128 14.77 5.85 -14.85
N SER A 129 15.26 5.23 -13.77
CA SER A 129 16.67 5.27 -13.36
C SER A 129 17.49 4.08 -13.88
N PHE A 130 16.89 3.15 -14.61
CA PHE A 130 17.51 1.96 -15.23
C PHE A 130 17.14 1.84 -16.70
#